data_AF-A0A9X5CIJ2-F1
#
_entry.id   AF-A0A9X5CIJ2-F1
#
_cell.length_a   1.000
_cell.length_b   1.000
_cell.length_c   1.000
_cell.angle_alpha   90.00
_cell.angle_beta   90.00
_cell.angle_gamma   90.00
#
_symmetry.space_group_name_H-M   'P 1'
#
loop_
_entity.id
_entity.type
_entity.pdbx_description
1 polymer ?
#
loop_
_entity_poly.entity_id
_entity_poly.type
_entity_poly.pdbx_seq_one_letter_code
_entity_poly.pdbx_strand_id
1 'polypeptide(L)' 'VELDRRGRRPLARACLDWTERRPHLAGAAGAALCRHALDQGWCVRIGSGRAVKVTAEGVRALTRLLGVDAAALR' A
#
# COMPACT_ATOMS: atom_id res chain seq x y z
N VAL A 1 -11.61 2.84 -6.13
CA VAL A 1 -10.78 1.61 -6.24
C VAL A 1 -11.72 0.43 -6.38
N GLU A 2 -11.73 -0.24 -7.54
CA GLU A 2 -12.52 -1.46 -7.71
C GLU A 2 -11.78 -2.65 -7.09
N LEU A 3 -12.51 -3.51 -6.38
CA LEU A 3 -11.96 -4.70 -5.74
C LEU A 3 -12.44 -5.94 -6.47
N ASP A 4 -11.50 -6.70 -7.02
CA ASP A 4 -11.80 -8.00 -7.59
C ASP A 4 -12.14 -9.01 -6.49
N ARG A 5 -13.43 -9.32 -6.38
CA ARG A 5 -14.01 -10.28 -5.43
C ARG A 5 -14.15 -11.68 -6.02
N ARG A 6 -13.75 -11.90 -7.27
CA ARG A 6 -13.89 -13.20 -7.94
C ARG A 6 -12.66 -14.07 -7.64
N GLY A 7 -12.89 -15.35 -7.40
CA GLY A 7 -11.83 -16.35 -7.16
C GLY A 7 -11.47 -16.60 -5.69
N ARG A 8 -10.40 -17.39 -5.46
CA ARG A 8 -10.02 -17.90 -4.13
C ARG A 8 -9.19 -16.92 -3.27
N ARG A 9 -8.82 -15.76 -3.81
CA ARG A 9 -7.97 -14.80 -3.10
C ARG A 9 -8.79 -14.09 -2.01
N PRO A 10 -8.36 -14.11 -0.73
CA PRO A 10 -9.05 -13.38 0.33
C PRO A 10 -9.16 -11.89 0.01
N LEU A 11 -10.27 -11.26 0.40
CA LEU A 11 -10.47 -9.82 0.21
C LEU A 11 -9.40 -9.03 0.97
N ALA A 12 -9.22 -9.33 2.25
CA ALA A 12 -8.21 -8.75 3.12
C ALA A 12 -7.69 -9.83 4.07
N ARG A 13 -6.39 -9.80 4.35
CA ARG A 13 -5.76 -10.57 5.42
C ARG A 13 -4.52 -9.84 5.93
N ALA A 14 -4.14 -10.12 7.17
CA ALA A 14 -2.80 -9.81 7.63
C ALA A 14 -1.79 -10.77 6.96
N CYS A 15 -0.67 -10.22 6.49
CA CYS A 15 0.48 -10.97 6.00
C CYS A 15 1.73 -10.42 6.66
N LEU A 16 2.64 -11.29 7.11
CA LEU A 16 3.90 -10.84 7.71
C LEU A 16 4.85 -10.40 6.60
N ASP A 17 5.31 -9.15 6.65
CA ASP A 17 6.45 -8.72 5.83
C ASP A 17 7.74 -9.29 6.44
N TRP A 18 8.49 -10.07 5.68
CA TRP A 18 9.71 -10.71 6.18
C TRP A 18 10.88 -9.75 6.36
N THR A 19 10.88 -8.63 5.62
CA THR A 19 11.92 -7.60 5.69
C THR A 19 11.68 -6.69 6.88
N GLU A 20 10.46 -6.18 7.04
CA GLU A 20 10.08 -5.27 8.12
C GLU A 20 9.64 -5.99 9.40
N ARG A 21 9.38 -7.30 9.33
CA ARG A 21 8.85 -8.14 10.42
C ARG A 21 7.55 -7.60 11.01
N ARG A 22 6.75 -6.92 10.19
CA ARG A 22 5.47 -6.29 10.56
C ARG A 22 4.33 -6.83 9.71
N PRO A 23 3.13 -7.02 10.28
CA PRO A 23 1.95 -7.34 9.49
C PRO A 23 1.61 -6.20 8.52
N HIS A 24 1.32 -6.54 7.27
CA HIS A 24 0.80 -5.63 6.25
C HIS A 24 -0.55 -6.13 5.71
N LEU A 25 -1.31 -5.20 5.11
CA LEU A 25 -2.55 -5.53 4.43
C LEU A 25 -2.24 -6.29 3.14
N ALA A 26 -2.67 -7.55 3.08
CA ALA A 26 -2.61 -8.39 1.90
C ALA A 26 -4.01 -8.81 1.45
N GLY A 27 -4.08 -9.54 0.34
CA GLY A 27 -5.34 -9.89 -0.33
C GLY A 27 -5.68 -8.93 -1.46
N ALA A 28 -6.88 -9.06 -2.02
CA ALA A 28 -7.32 -8.25 -3.16
C ALA A 28 -7.33 -6.75 -2.83
N ALA A 29 -7.74 -6.38 -1.61
CA ALA A 29 -7.76 -5.00 -1.14
C ALA A 29 -6.35 -4.39 -1.03
N GLY A 30 -5.40 -5.10 -0.42
CA GLY A 30 -4.02 -4.62 -0.31
C GLY A 30 -3.35 -4.45 -1.68
N ALA A 31 -3.58 -5.39 -2.60
CA ALA A 31 -3.07 -5.29 -3.97
C ALA A 31 -3.68 -4.12 -4.75
N ALA A 32 -4.99 -3.89 -4.61
CA ALA A 32 -5.68 -2.78 -5.25
C ALA A 32 -5.26 -1.42 -4.67
N LEU A 33 -5.07 -1.32 -3.36
CA LEU A 33 -4.56 -0.12 -2.70
C LEU A 33 -3.14 0.21 -3.17
N CYS A 34 -2.23 -0.78 -3.19
CA CYS A 34 -0.86 -0.60 -3.67
C CYS A 34 -0.84 -0.12 -5.13
N ARG A 35 -1.63 -0.75 -6.00
CA ARG A 35 -1.78 -0.32 -7.39
C ARG A 35 -2.27 1.11 -7.50
N HIS A 36 -3.36 1.45 -6.81
CA HIS A 36 -3.91 2.79 -6.83
C HIS A 36 -2.90 3.85 -6.35
N ALA A 37 -2.18 3.58 -5.25
CA ALA A 37 -1.16 4.49 -4.75
C ALA A 37 -0.01 4.72 -5.74
N LEU A 38 0.38 3.69 -6.50
CA LEU A 38 1.37 3.82 -7.57
C LEU A 38 0.79 4.61 -8.77
N ASP A 39 -0.42 4.28 -9.21
CA ASP A 39 -1.08 4.93 -10.36
C ASP A 39 -1.34 6.42 -10.12
N GLN A 40 -1.62 6.80 -8.87
CA GLN A 40 -1.80 8.21 -8.46
C GLN A 40 -0.48 8.93 -8.14
N GLY A 41 0.67 8.25 -8.24
CA GLY A 41 1.97 8.85 -7.89
C GLY A 41 2.15 9.15 -6.39
N TRP A 42 1.32 8.57 -5.52
CA TRP A 42 1.47 8.66 -4.06
C TRP A 42 2.69 7.88 -3.59
N CYS A 43 2.98 6.77 -4.26
CA CYS A 43 4.17 5.97 -4.07
C CYS A 43 4.92 5.82 -5.40
N VAL A 44 6.24 5.74 -5.33
CA VAL A 44 7.11 5.42 -6.48
C VAL A 44 8.00 4.24 -6.13
N ARG A 45 8.28 3.35 -7.08
CA ARG A 45 9.22 2.26 -6.86
C ARG A 45 10.65 2.77 -6.77
N ILE A 46 11.45 2.16 -5.91
CA ILE A 46 12.86 2.49 -5.74
C ILE A 46 13.73 1.23 -5.90
N GLY A 47 14.80 1.35 -6.67
CA GLY A 47 15.68 0.22 -7.01
C GLY A 47 14.99 -0.85 -7.86
N SER A 48 15.55 -2.05 -7.86
CA SER A 48 15.04 -3.21 -8.63
C SER A 48 14.08 -4.12 -7.84
N GLY A 49 13.87 -3.83 -6.56
CA GLY A 49 13.09 -4.66 -5.65
C GLY A 49 11.60 -4.30 -5.56
N ARG A 50 10.97 -4.67 -4.44
CA ARG A 50 9.57 -4.33 -4.11
C ARG A 50 9.42 -3.07 -3.26
N ALA A 51 10.53 -2.38 -3.00
CA ALA A 51 10.55 -1.19 -2.17
C ALA A 51 9.88 -0.02 -2.91
N VAL A 52 9.14 0.78 -2.14
CA VAL A 52 8.51 2.01 -2.61
C VAL A 52 8.86 3.16 -1.69
N LYS A 53 8.89 4.37 -2.24
CA LYS A 53 9.01 5.61 -1.50
C LYS A 53 7.71 6.38 -1.61
N VAL A 54 7.23 6.91 -0.49
CA VAL A 54 6.05 7.80 -0.46
C VAL A 54 6.48 9.18 -0.96
N THR A 55 5.72 9.76 -1.89
CA THR A 55 5.95 11.10 -2.40
C THR A 55 5.35 12.16 -1.48
N ALA A 56 5.70 13.43 -1.66
CA ALA A 56 5.07 14.52 -0.89
C ALA A 56 3.55 14.57 -1.08
N GLU A 57 3.06 14.24 -2.28
CA GLU A 57 1.64 14.09 -2.56
C GLU A 57 1.05 12.88 -1.85
N GLY A 58 1.76 11.75 -1.86
CA GLY A 58 1.36 10.55 -1.13
C GLY A 58 1.22 10.78 0.36
N VAL A 59 2.14 11.51 1.00
CA VAL A 59 2.01 11.86 2.43
C VAL A 59 0.70 12.60 2.67
N ARG A 60 0.38 13.63 1.88
CA ARG A 60 -0.87 14.39 2.03
C ARG A 60 -2.11 13.50 1.83
N ALA A 61 -2.11 12.69 0.78
CA ALA A 61 -3.24 11.84 0.44
C ALA A 61 -3.47 10.74 1.49
N LEU A 62 -2.41 10.04 1.90
CA LEU A 62 -2.48 8.95 2.88
C LEU A 62 -2.87 9.46 4.27
N THR A 63 -2.36 10.62 4.70
CA THR A 63 -2.80 11.24 5.96
C THR A 63 -4.26 11.67 5.88
N ARG A 64 -4.68 12.35 4.80
CA ARG A 64 -6.07 12.84 4.66
C ARG A 64 -7.10 11.71 4.53
N LEU A 65 -6.82 10.69 3.73
CA LEU A 65 -7.81 9.68 3.34
C LEU A 65 -7.81 8.47 4.27
N LEU A 66 -6.64 8.11 4.82
CA LEU A 66 -6.46 6.89 5.60
C LEU A 66 -6.01 7.18 7.04
N GLY A 67 -5.81 8.45 7.42
CA GLY A 67 -5.38 8.83 8.77
C GLY A 67 -3.98 8.35 9.12
N VAL A 68 -3.14 8.05 8.12
CA VAL A 68 -1.78 7.58 8.36
C VAL A 68 -0.91 8.74 8.84
N ASP A 69 -0.22 8.54 9.95
CA ASP A 69 0.72 9.51 10.48
C ASP A 69 1.84 9.78 9.48
N ALA A 70 2.04 11.06 9.15
CA ALA A 70 3.11 11.51 8.26
C ALA A 70 4.51 11.13 8.79
N ALA A 71 4.68 11.02 10.10
CA ALA A 71 5.94 10.56 10.71
C ALA A 71 6.24 9.09 10.39
N ALA A 72 5.21 8.26 10.16
CA ALA A 72 5.36 6.86 9.78
C ALA A 72 5.60 6.64 8.27
N LEU A 73 5.54 7.70 7.45
CA LEU A 73 5.69 7.67 5.99
C LEU A 73 7.05 8.21 5.50
N ARG A 74 7.94 8.59 6.42
CA ARG A 74 9.30 9.09 6.16
C ARG A 74 10.34 8.04 6.47
#